data_AF-A0A969T9M6-F1
#
_entry.id   AF-A0A969T9M6-F1
#
_cell.length_a   1.000
_cell.length_b   1.000
_cell.length_c   1.000
_cell.angle_alpha   90.00
_cell.angle_beta   90.00
_cell.angle_gamma   90.00
#
_symmetry.space_group_name_H-M   'P 1'
#
loop_
_entity.id
_entity.type
_entity.pdbx_description
1 polymer ?
#
loop_
_entity_poly.entity_id
_entity_poly.type
_entity_poly.pdbx_seq_one_letter_code
_entity_poly.pdbx_strand_id
1 'polypeptide(L)'
;MGWLERLGRVVRTQIDSLVKEAEDPEKILEQAVMGMEQELIEMRRALAEAIATQKSTERQTANYQMAAQKWYDRAQFLSKKKTKL
;
A
#
# COMPACT_ATOMS: atom_id res chain seq x y z
N MET A 1 1.25 6.39 10.67
CA MET A 1 0.45 7.18 9.72
C MET A 1 1.25 8.40 9.29
N GLY A 2 2.23 8.25 8.39
CA GLY A 2 3.16 9.36 8.06
C GLY A 2 3.47 9.51 6.57
N TRP A 3 2.87 8.67 5.71
CA TRP A 3 3.11 8.73 4.27
C TRP A 3 2.22 9.79 3.59
N LEU A 4 0.97 9.95 4.04
CA LEU A 4 0.06 11.01 3.57
C LEU A 4 0.57 12.42 3.92
N GLU A 5 1.11 12.61 5.13
CA GLU A 5 1.73 13.88 5.52
C GLU A 5 2.99 14.18 4.71
N ARG A 6 3.74 13.15 4.32
CA ARG A 6 4.92 13.30 3.44
C ARG A 6 4.50 13.69 2.02
N LEU A 7 3.44 13.09 1.49
CA LEU A 7 2.88 13.48 0.18
C LEU A 7 2.39 14.93 0.20
N GLY A 8 1.59 15.32 1.20
CA GLY A 8 1.11 16.70 1.33
C GLY A 8 2.25 17.72 1.48
N ARG A 9 3.35 17.34 2.14
CA ARG A 9 4.54 18.19 2.25
C ARG A 9 5.26 18.36 0.91
N VAL A 10 5.45 17.28 0.15
CA VAL A 10 6.12 17.32 -1.16
C VAL A 10 5.34 18.21 -2.13
N VAL A 11 4.01 18.04 -2.19
CA VAL A 11 3.12 18.89 -3.01
C VAL A 11 3.27 20.37 -2.62
N ARG A 12 3.25 20.68 -1.32
CA ARG A 12 3.38 22.06 -0.82
C ARG A 12 4.73 22.70 -1.15
N THR A 13 5.83 21.96 -0.95
CA THR A 13 7.17 22.48 -1.26
C THR A 13 7.39 22.73 -2.75
N GLN A 14 6.76 21.95 -3.63
CA GLN A 14 6.85 22.17 -5.06
C GLN A 14 6.08 23.44 -5.47
N ILE A 15 4.89 23.65 -4.90
CA ILE A 15 4.08 24.87 -5.11
C ILE A 15 4.80 26.12 -4.62
N ASP A 16 5.39 26.09 -3.42
CA ASP A 16 6.13 27.23 -2.86
C ASP A 16 7.37 27.61 -3.70
N SER A 17 7.97 26.64 -4.40
CA SER A 17 9.08 26.88 -5.32
C SER A 17 8.62 27.49 -6.65
N LEU A 18 7.48 27.05 -7.19
CA LEU A 18 6.91 27.54 -8.45
C LEU A 18 6.37 28.98 -8.33
N VAL A 19 5.77 29.33 -7.18
CA VAL A 19 5.24 30.68 -6.90
C VAL A 19 6.34 31.75 -6.85
N LYS A 20 7.58 31.38 -6.48
CA LYS A 20 8.70 32.34 -6.40
C LYS A 20 9.32 32.65 -7.76
N GLU A 21 9.05 31.85 -8.79
CA GLU A 21 9.80 31.88 -10.06
C GLU A 21 8.97 32.39 -11.25
N ALA A 22 7.65 32.53 -11.13
CA ALA A 22 6.80 32.76 -12.30
C ALA A 22 6.08 34.12 -12.31
N GLU A 23 6.24 34.83 -13.43
CA GLU A 23 5.73 36.16 -13.73
C GLU A 23 4.18 36.26 -13.76
N ASP A 24 3.46 35.13 -13.78
CA ASP A 24 2.00 35.11 -13.93
C ASP A 24 1.35 34.02 -13.02
N PRO A 25 1.01 34.34 -11.76
CA PRO A 25 0.62 33.37 -10.74
C PRO A 25 -0.67 32.61 -11.03
N GLU A 26 -1.55 33.17 -11.85
CA GLU A 26 -2.83 32.56 -12.22
C GLU A 26 -2.63 31.31 -13.08
N LYS A 27 -1.73 31.36 -14.07
CA LYS A 27 -1.40 30.20 -14.92
C LYS A 27 -0.73 29.07 -14.14
N ILE A 28 0.10 29.41 -13.16
CA ILE A 28 0.75 28.40 -12.29
C ILE A 28 -0.31 27.65 -11.49
N LEU A 29 -1.28 28.38 -10.92
CA LEU A 29 -2.35 27.78 -10.13
C LEU A 29 -3.21 26.85 -10.98
N GLU A 30 -3.56 27.26 -12.20
CA GLU A 30 -4.28 26.40 -13.15
C GLU A 30 -3.49 25.12 -13.47
N GLN A 31 -2.20 25.24 -13.80
CA GLN A 31 -1.33 24.10 -14.07
C GLN A 31 -1.15 23.20 -12.84
N ALA A 32 -1.06 23.79 -11.64
CA ALA A 32 -0.95 23.04 -10.39
C ALA A 32 -2.22 22.25 -10.09
N VAL A 33 -3.40 22.83 -10.32
CA VAL A 33 -4.69 22.12 -10.15
C VAL A 33 -4.77 20.96 -11.14
N MET A 34 -4.43 21.16 -12.41
CA MET A 34 -4.39 20.09 -13.41
C MET A 34 -3.39 18.99 -13.03
N GLY A 35 -2.22 19.36 -12.52
CA GLY A 35 -1.21 18.42 -12.02
C GLY A 35 -1.72 17.61 -10.83
N MET A 36 -2.38 18.25 -9.87
CA MET A 36 -2.97 17.60 -8.69
C MET A 36 -4.10 16.63 -9.07
N GLU A 37 -4.92 16.96 -10.07
CA GLU A 37 -5.94 16.04 -10.57
C GLU A 37 -5.31 14.77 -11.18
N GLN A 38 -4.24 14.92 -11.95
CA GLN A 38 -3.52 13.79 -12.52
C GLN A 38 -2.84 12.94 -11.43
N GLU A 39 -2.18 13.57 -10.46
CA GLU A 39 -1.57 12.89 -9.32
C GLU A 39 -2.61 12.15 -8.48
N LEU A 40 -3.82 12.71 -8.30
CA LEU A 40 -4.91 12.06 -7.59
C LEU A 40 -5.36 10.78 -8.30
N ILE A 41 -5.42 10.78 -9.64
CA ILE A 41 -5.77 9.59 -10.42
C ILE A 41 -4.71 8.51 -10.26
N GLU A 42 -3.42 8.86 -10.35
CA GLU A 42 -2.33 7.90 -10.17
C GLU A 42 -2.27 7.37 -8.74
N MET A 43 -2.48 8.22 -7.74
CA MET A 43 -2.56 7.82 -6.34
C MET A 43 -3.71 6.83 -6.09
N ARG A 44 -4.88 7.04 -6.72
CA ARG A 44 -6.00 6.09 -6.63
C ARG A 44 -5.65 4.73 -7.24
N ARG A 45 -4.94 4.70 -8.37
CA ARG A 45 -4.46 3.46 -9.00
C ARG A 45 -3.47 2.72 -8.10
N ALA A 46 -2.46 3.41 -7.61
CA ALA A 46 -1.46 2.86 -6.70
C ALA A 46 -2.11 2.32 -5.40
N LEU A 47 -3.10 3.02 -4.86
CA LEU A 47 -3.86 2.56 -3.70
C LEU A 47 -4.64 1.27 -4.00
N ALA A 48 -5.30 1.19 -5.17
CA ALA A 48 -6.02 -0.01 -5.56
C ALA A 48 -5.07 -1.24 -5.69
N GLU A 49 -3.90 -1.04 -6.29
CA GLU A 49 -2.86 -2.08 -6.39
C GLU A 49 -2.32 -2.48 -5.02
N ALA A 50 -2.08 -1.52 -4.13
CA ALA A 50 -1.64 -1.79 -2.76
C ALA A 50 -2.68 -2.61 -1.98
N ILE A 51 -3.97 -2.27 -2.09
CA ILE A 51 -5.07 -3.01 -1.46
C ILE A 51 -5.18 -4.43 -2.04
N ALA A 52 -5.07 -4.57 -3.37
CA ALA A 52 -5.08 -5.88 -4.01
C ALA A 52 -3.91 -6.76 -3.53
N THR A 53 -2.72 -6.17 -3.42
CA THR A 53 -1.51 -6.83 -2.91
C THR A 53 -1.67 -7.22 -1.45
N GLN A 54 -2.19 -6.34 -0.60
CA GLN A 54 -2.49 -6.64 0.80
C GLN A 54 -3.44 -7.83 0.91
N LYS A 55 -4.58 -7.79 0.20
CA LYS A 55 -5.59 -8.86 0.25
C LYS A 55 -5.06 -10.19 -0.28
N SER A 56 -4.23 -10.16 -1.32
CA SER A 56 -3.54 -11.36 -1.83
C SER A 56 -2.60 -11.94 -0.77
N THR A 57 -1.82 -11.08 -0.10
CA THR A 57 -0.87 -11.48 0.95
C THR A 57 -1.58 -12.06 2.18
N GLU A 58 -2.69 -11.46 2.61
CA GLU A 58 -3.51 -11.97 3.70
C GLU A 58 -4.06 -13.37 3.38
N ARG A 59 -4.56 -13.58 2.15
CA ARG A 59 -5.03 -14.91 1.70
C ARG A 59 -3.91 -15.94 1.69
N GLN A 60 -2.72 -15.58 1.20
CA GLN A 60 -1.57 -16.48 1.23
C GLN A 60 -1.19 -16.86 2.66
N THR A 61 -1.17 -15.88 3.57
CA THR A 61 -0.87 -16.11 4.99
C THR A 61 -1.86 -17.09 5.61
N ALA A 62 -3.16 -16.90 5.37
CA ALA A 62 -4.20 -17.82 5.85
C ALA A 62 -4.00 -19.25 5.31
N ASN A 63 -3.68 -19.40 4.03
CA ASN A 63 -3.40 -20.70 3.41
C ASN A 63 -2.18 -21.38 4.05
N TYR A 64 -1.10 -20.63 4.31
CA TYR A 64 0.09 -21.16 4.96
C TYR A 64 -0.18 -21.59 6.40
N GLN A 65 -0.98 -20.82 7.16
CA GLN A 65 -1.40 -21.21 8.50
C GLN A 65 -2.22 -22.50 8.50
N MET A 66 -3.17 -22.64 7.57
CA MET A 66 -3.94 -23.88 7.41
C MET A 66 -3.05 -25.07 7.04
N ALA A 67 -2.09 -24.87 6.15
CA ALA A 67 -1.14 -25.92 5.77
C ALA A 67 -0.28 -26.34 6.98
N ALA A 68 0.26 -25.38 7.72
CA ALA A 68 1.04 -25.63 8.93
C ALA A 68 0.23 -26.42 9.97
N GLN A 69 -1.03 -26.04 10.21
CA GLN A 69 -1.91 -26.75 11.12
C GLN A 69 -2.13 -28.21 10.68
N LYS A 70 -2.41 -28.45 9.38
CA LYS A 70 -2.57 -29.81 8.85
C LYS A 70 -1.32 -30.67 9.05
N TRP A 71 -0.13 -30.11 8.83
CA TRP A 71 1.13 -30.82 9.07
C TRP A 71 1.34 -31.12 10.54
N TYR A 72 1.00 -30.19 11.41
CA TYR A 72 1.07 -30.35 12.86
C TYR A 72 0.13 -31.46 13.35
N ASP A 73 -1.13 -31.46 12.91
CA ASP A 73 -2.11 -32.48 13.25
C ASP A 73 -1.66 -33.87 12.77
N ARG A 74 -1.09 -33.95 11.56
CA ARG A 74 -0.54 -35.20 11.02
C ARG A 74 0.64 -35.71 11.83
N ALA A 75 1.54 -34.82 12.26
CA ALA A 75 2.67 -35.17 13.12
C ALA A 75 2.20 -35.67 14.49
N GLN A 76 1.22 -35.01 15.10
CA GLN A 76 0.60 -35.44 16.36
C GLN A 76 -0.11 -36.79 16.24
N PHE A 77 -0.80 -37.03 15.13
CA PHE A 77 -1.46 -38.32 14.90
C PHE A 77 -0.43 -39.45 14.85
N LEU A 78 0.68 -39.24 14.13
CA LEU A 78 1.76 -40.22 14.01
C LEU A 78 2.48 -40.45 15.36
N SER A 79 2.73 -39.40 16.15
CA SER A 79 3.35 -39.54 17.47
C SER A 79 2.47 -40.34 18.43
N LYS A 80 1.16 -40.04 18.49
CA LYS A 80 0.20 -40.80 19.29
C LYS A 80 0.09 -42.27 18.87
N LYS A 81 0.24 -42.56 17.57
CA LYS A 81 0.20 -43.94 17.06
C LYS A 81 1.45 -44.74 17.45
N LYS A 82 2.62 -44.09 17.50
CA LYS A 82 3.89 -44.71 17.93
C LYS A 82 3.92 -45.09 19.42
N THR A 83 3.21 -44.35 20.28
CA THR A 83 3.16 -44.61 21.73
C THR A 83 2.20 -45.76 22.12
N LYS A 84 1.40 -46.27 21.18
CA LYS A 84 0.46 -47.38 21.42
C LYS A 84 0.99 -48.76 20.97
N LEU A 85 2.24 -48.83 20.49
CA LEU A 85 2.97 -50.06 20.18
C LEU A 85 4.07 -50.24 21.23
#